data_AF-A0A7C2N6R4-F1
#
_entry.id   AF-A0A7C2N6R4-F1
#
_cell.length_a   1.000
_cell.length_b   1.000
_cell.length_c   1.000
_cell.angle_alpha   90.00
_cell.angle_beta   90.00
_cell.angle_gamma   90.00
#
_symmetry.space_group_name_H-M   'P 1'
#
loop_
_entity.id
_entity.type
_entity.pdbx_description
1 polymer ?
#
loop_
_entity_poly.entity_id
_entity_poly.type
_entity_poly.pdbx_seq_one_letter_code
_entity_poly.pdbx_strand_id
1 'polypeptide(L)'
;MKTAALALLVASIWGITPIFEKLSLIKASPLTVMTIRFIFTTTIVVVISLVTGGYKELGAVDGKTFLWIILAGILGGIVGLFIYFFALKQDLTSRIVPIAATFPLFTALYASIFLREAITLPRLAGIVLIVAGLILINWNNVVSKPE
;
A
#
# COMPACT_ATOMS: atom_id res chain seq x y z
N MET A 1 23.65 0.23 1.53
CA MET A 1 23.30 -0.23 2.89
C MET A 1 22.22 0.63 3.56
N LYS A 2 22.34 1.97 3.62
CA LYS A 2 21.32 2.84 4.26
C LYS A 2 19.90 2.68 3.69
N THR A 3 19.73 2.64 2.36
CA THR A 3 18.41 2.49 1.72
C THR A 3 17.75 1.14 2.03
N ALA A 4 18.54 0.05 2.06
CA ALA A 4 18.03 -1.28 2.39
C ALA A 4 17.57 -1.34 3.86
N ALA A 5 18.30 -0.73 4.79
CA ALA A 5 17.90 -0.64 6.18
C ALA A 5 16.59 0.14 6.36
N LEU A 6 16.42 1.26 5.65
CA LEU A 6 15.17 2.01 5.64
C LEU A 6 14.00 1.19 5.07
N ALA A 7 14.23 0.45 3.98
CA ALA A 7 13.22 -0.41 3.38
C ALA A 7 12.79 -1.56 4.33
N LEU A 8 13.73 -2.15 5.08
CA LEU A 8 13.41 -3.16 6.08
C LEU A 8 12.60 -2.59 7.23
N LEU A 9 12.91 -1.38 7.70
CA LEU A 9 12.12 -0.69 8.71
C LEU A 9 10.69 -0.41 8.23
N VAL A 10 10.54 0.04 6.98
CA VAL A 10 9.22 0.20 6.34
C VAL A 10 8.47 -1.14 6.33
N ALA A 11 9.13 -2.23 5.93
CA ALA A 11 8.52 -3.56 5.91
C ALA A 11 8.06 -4.00 7.30
N SER A 12 8.84 -3.73 8.36
CA SER A 12 8.43 -4.03 9.74
C SER A 12 7.18 -3.24 10.17
N ILE A 13 7.14 -1.94 9.88
CA ILE A 13 5.99 -1.07 10.21
C ILE A 13 4.75 -1.49 9.39
N TRP A 14 4.93 -1.79 8.11
CA TRP A 14 3.85 -2.23 7.25
C TRP A 14 3.39 -3.66 7.57
N GLY A 15 4.23 -4.49 8.19
CA GLY A 15 3.86 -5.84 8.62
C GLY A 15 2.85 -5.87 9.77
N ILE A 16 2.91 -4.92 10.71
CA ILE A 16 1.95 -4.84 11.83
C ILE A 16 0.65 -4.13 11.44
N THR A 17 0.69 -3.25 10.43
CA THR A 17 -0.44 -2.40 10.02
C THR A 17 -1.72 -3.19 9.70
N PRO A 18 -1.70 -4.29 8.91
CA PRO A 18 -2.88 -5.08 8.61
C PRO A 18 -3.58 -5.71 9.81
N ILE A 19 -2.86 -5.90 10.93
CA ILE A 19 -3.45 -6.40 12.18
C ILE A 19 -4.40 -5.35 12.73
N PHE A 20 -3.94 -4.10 12.86
CA PHE A 20 -4.78 -2.99 13.32
C PHE A 20 -5.92 -2.69 12.35
N GLU A 21 -5.66 -2.75 11.04
CA GLU A 21 -6.70 -2.57 10.01
C GLU A 21 -7.80 -3.63 10.14
N LYS A 22 -7.44 -4.91 10.26
CA LYS A 22 -8.41 -6.00 10.47
C LYS A 22 -9.22 -5.81 11.76
N LEU A 23 -8.56 -5.44 12.86
CA LEU A 23 -9.23 -5.17 14.14
C LEU A 23 -10.21 -3.98 14.03
N SER A 24 -9.84 -2.92 13.30
CA SER A 24 -10.71 -1.76 13.10
C SER A 24 -11.97 -2.09 12.29
N LEU A 25 -11.92 -3.10 11.42
CA LEU A 25 -13.02 -3.52 10.56
C LEU A 25 -14.04 -4.43 11.25
N ILE A 26 -13.79 -4.87 12.49
CA ILE A 26 -14.70 -5.75 13.26
C ILE A 26 -16.05 -5.06 13.49
N LYS A 27 -16.03 -3.78 13.89
CA LYS A 27 -17.24 -3.03 14.26
C LYS A 27 -17.55 -1.84 13.34
N ALA A 28 -16.78 -1.66 12.28
CA ALA A 28 -16.92 -0.52 11.37
C ALA A 28 -16.93 -0.95 9.90
N SER A 29 -17.55 -0.15 9.04
CA SER A 29 -17.46 -0.32 7.59
C SER A 29 -16.09 0.14 7.09
N PRO A 30 -15.59 -0.38 5.94
CA PRO A 30 -14.38 0.13 5.30
C PRO A 30 -14.37 1.65 5.15
N LEU A 31 -15.51 2.23 4.75
CA LEU A 31 -15.65 3.68 4.59
C LEU A 31 -15.51 4.41 5.93
N THR A 32 -16.15 3.92 6.99
CA THR A 32 -16.04 4.50 8.34
C THR A 32 -14.60 4.49 8.85
N VAL A 33 -13.90 3.35 8.69
CA VAL A 33 -12.48 3.23 9.08
C VAL A 33 -11.63 4.21 8.29
N MET A 34 -11.81 4.30 6.97
CA MET A 34 -11.07 5.24 6.12
C MET A 34 -11.34 6.70 6.50
N THR A 35 -12.59 7.07 6.76
CA THR A 35 -12.95 8.44 7.17
C THR A 35 -12.22 8.84 8.45
N ILE A 36 -12.28 8.00 9.49
CA ILE A 36 -11.58 8.26 10.76
C ILE A 36 -10.07 8.32 10.52
N ARG A 37 -9.50 7.35 9.80
CA ARG A 37 -8.08 7.30 9.44
C ARG A 37 -7.64 8.59 8.75
N PHE A 38 -8.39 9.07 7.75
CA PHE A 38 -8.00 10.25 6.98
C PHE A 38 -8.13 11.54 7.79
N ILE A 39 -9.13 11.68 8.65
CA ILE A 39 -9.23 12.82 9.56
C ILE A 39 -7.97 12.89 10.43
N PHE A 40 -7.65 11.81 11.16
CA PHE A 40 -6.48 11.79 12.05
C PHE A 40 -5.15 11.95 11.30
N THR A 41 -4.96 11.22 10.20
CA THR A 41 -3.70 11.25 9.43
C THR A 41 -3.49 12.63 8.81
N THR A 42 -4.53 13.23 8.23
CA THR A 42 -4.44 14.57 7.63
C THR A 42 -4.13 15.61 8.70
N THR A 43 -4.81 15.57 9.85
CA THR A 43 -4.53 16.50 10.95
C THR A 43 -3.07 16.42 11.40
N ILE A 44 -2.54 15.21 11.61
CA ILE A 44 -1.14 15.01 12.03
C ILE A 44 -0.18 15.53 10.98
N VAL A 45 -0.37 15.19 9.70
CA VAL A 45 0.50 15.63 8.59
C VAL A 45 0.47 17.15 8.44
N VAL A 46 -0.71 17.77 8.55
CA VAL A 46 -0.85 19.24 8.51
C VAL A 46 -0.11 19.89 9.67
N VAL A 47 -0.28 19.38 10.91
CA VAL A 47 0.43 19.90 12.08
C VAL A 47 1.95 19.81 11.90
N ILE A 48 2.45 18.65 11.45
CA ILE A 48 3.88 18.47 11.18
C ILE A 48 4.34 19.47 10.12
N SER A 49 3.60 19.61 9.01
CA SER A 49 3.93 20.54 7.93
C SER A 49 3.99 21.99 8.40
N LEU A 50 3.08 22.41 9.30
CA LEU A 50 3.08 23.74 9.91
C LEU A 50 4.29 23.95 10.82
N VAL A 51 4.61 22.98 11.67
CA VAL A 51 5.72 23.06 12.63
C VAL A 51 7.09 23.04 11.94
N THR A 52 7.26 22.22 10.90
CA THR A 52 8.53 22.11 10.16
C THR A 52 8.69 23.19 9.09
N GLY A 53 7.63 23.93 8.78
CA GLY A 53 7.61 24.89 7.67
C GLY A 53 7.46 24.25 6.28
N GLY A 54 7.16 22.95 6.20
CA GLY A 54 6.99 22.22 4.94
C GLY A 54 5.88 22.75 4.05
N TYR A 55 4.88 23.44 4.60
CA TYR A 55 3.80 24.08 3.81
C TYR A 55 4.32 25.12 2.82
N LYS A 56 5.52 25.67 3.03
CA LYS A 56 6.15 26.64 2.11
C LYS A 56 6.43 26.03 0.74
N GLU A 57 6.64 24.71 0.67
CA GLU A 57 6.87 23.99 -0.58
C GLU A 57 5.60 23.91 -1.45
N LEU A 58 4.40 24.09 -0.86
CA LEU A 58 3.14 24.04 -1.61
C LEU A 58 3.09 25.08 -2.74
N GLY A 59 3.68 26.27 -2.52
CA GLY A 59 3.74 27.31 -3.54
C GLY A 59 4.70 27.00 -4.71
N ALA A 60 5.59 26.02 -4.53
CA ALA A 60 6.54 25.58 -5.56
C ALA A 60 6.01 24.39 -6.39
N VAL A 61 4.87 23.81 -6.01
CA VAL A 61 4.27 22.66 -6.72
C VAL A 61 3.60 23.14 -8.00
N ASP A 62 4.12 22.72 -9.15
CA ASP A 62 3.47 23.00 -10.44
C ASP A 62 2.18 22.19 -10.63
N GLY A 63 1.33 22.61 -11.58
CA GLY A 63 0.03 21.98 -11.82
C GLY A 63 0.11 20.51 -12.24
N LYS A 64 1.21 20.10 -12.90
CA LYS A 64 1.41 18.71 -13.33
C LYS A 64 1.77 17.81 -12.15
N THR A 65 2.64 18.27 -11.28
CA THR A 65 3.03 17.61 -10.03
C THR A 65 1.83 17.51 -9.11
N PHE A 66 1.03 18.59 -9.01
CA PHE A 66 -0.23 18.58 -8.28
C PHE A 66 -1.19 17.49 -8.80
N LEU A 67 -1.35 17.38 -10.12
CA LEU A 67 -2.17 16.33 -10.72
C LEU A 67 -1.68 14.92 -10.34
N TRP A 68 -0.36 14.66 -10.39
CA TRP A 68 0.19 13.37 -9.98
C TRP A 68 -0.06 13.04 -8.51
N ILE A 69 0.06 14.03 -7.62
CA ILE A 69 -0.24 13.88 -6.19
C ILE A 69 -1.72 13.50 -6.00
N ILE A 70 -2.64 14.18 -6.68
CA ILE A 70 -4.08 13.90 -6.58
C ILE A 70 -4.41 12.52 -7.13
N LEU A 71 -3.88 12.15 -8.31
CA LEU A 71 -4.12 10.83 -8.90
C LEU A 71 -3.58 9.71 -8.01
N ALA A 72 -2.38 9.88 -7.44
CA ALA A 72 -1.82 8.91 -6.50
C ALA A 72 -2.67 8.78 -5.23
N GLY A 73 -3.17 9.91 -4.68
CA GLY A 73 -4.06 9.93 -3.52
C GLY A 73 -5.40 9.24 -3.79
N ILE A 74 -6.01 9.48 -4.94
CA ILE A 74 -7.28 8.83 -5.32
C ILE A 74 -7.06 7.33 -5.53
N LEU A 75 -6.07 6.93 -6.34
CA LEU A 75 -5.87 5.53 -6.71
C LEU A 75 -5.36 4.70 -5.52
N GLY A 76 -4.32 5.16 -4.83
CA GLY A 76 -3.71 4.43 -3.72
C GLY A 76 -4.44 4.65 -2.40
N GLY A 77 -4.78 5.90 -2.09
CA GLY A 77 -5.39 6.28 -0.82
C GLY A 77 -6.88 5.95 -0.74
N ILE A 78 -7.64 6.15 -1.80
CA ILE A 78 -9.09 5.96 -1.75
C ILE A 78 -9.50 4.62 -2.37
N VAL A 79 -9.31 4.46 -3.68
CA VAL A 79 -9.84 3.31 -4.43
C VAL A 79 -9.17 2.01 -3.99
N GLY A 80 -7.84 1.97 -4.03
CA GLY A 80 -7.06 0.79 -3.64
C GLY A 80 -7.28 0.41 -2.18
N LEU A 81 -7.26 1.39 -1.29
CA LEU A 81 -7.47 1.14 0.14
C LEU A 81 -8.89 0.66 0.45
N PHE A 82 -9.90 1.21 -0.21
CA PHE A 82 -11.29 0.78 -0.03
C PHE A 82 -11.48 -0.67 -0.45
N ILE A 83 -10.97 -1.05 -1.63
CA ILE A 83 -11.02 -2.42 -2.14
C ILE A 83 -10.25 -3.36 -1.20
N TYR A 84 -9.06 -2.96 -0.76
CA TYR A 84 -8.26 -3.74 0.18
C TYR A 84 -8.96 -3.93 1.53
N PHE A 85 -9.55 -2.89 2.12
CA PHE A 85 -10.31 -3.03 3.37
C PHE A 85 -11.58 -3.85 3.21
N PHE A 86 -12.25 -3.76 2.06
CA PHE A 86 -13.39 -4.59 1.74
C PHE A 86 -12.99 -6.08 1.73
N ALA A 87 -11.89 -6.43 1.05
CA ALA A 87 -11.35 -7.79 1.01
C ALA A 87 -10.85 -8.25 2.40
N LEU A 88 -10.09 -7.39 3.09
CA LEU A 88 -9.55 -7.66 4.42
C LEU A 88 -10.65 -7.89 5.45
N LYS A 89 -11.80 -7.23 5.32
CA LYS A 89 -12.96 -7.47 6.20
C LYS A 89 -13.52 -8.88 6.04
N GLN A 90 -13.55 -9.41 4.81
CA GLN A 90 -14.20 -10.67 4.45
C GLN A 90 -13.36 -11.92 4.66
N ASP A 91 -12.03 -11.80 4.70
CA ASP A 91 -11.13 -12.96 4.73
C ASP A 91 -9.98 -12.76 5.73
N LEU A 92 -9.18 -13.79 5.96
CA LEU A 92 -8.04 -13.78 6.87
C LEU A 92 -6.96 -12.80 6.39
N THR A 93 -6.39 -12.04 7.34
CA THR A 93 -5.25 -11.15 7.08
C THR A 93 -4.07 -11.90 6.46
N SER A 94 -3.81 -13.13 6.92
CA SER A 94 -2.77 -14.01 6.38
C SER A 94 -2.99 -14.43 4.92
N ARG A 95 -4.20 -14.25 4.39
CA ARG A 95 -4.53 -14.54 2.99
C ARG A 95 -4.54 -13.28 2.12
N ILE A 96 -5.21 -12.23 2.59
CA ILE A 96 -5.38 -10.98 1.82
C ILE A 96 -4.06 -10.21 1.69
N VAL A 97 -3.27 -10.11 2.76
CA VAL A 97 -2.03 -9.32 2.76
C VAL A 97 -1.01 -9.86 1.75
N PRO A 98 -0.68 -11.16 1.71
CA PRO A 98 0.30 -11.63 0.74
C PRO A 98 -0.22 -11.59 -0.71
N ILE A 99 -1.53 -11.75 -0.95
CA ILE A 99 -2.11 -11.55 -2.28
C ILE A 99 -1.96 -10.08 -2.71
N ALA A 100 -2.28 -9.12 -1.85
CA ALA A 100 -2.08 -7.69 -2.13
C ALA A 100 -0.58 -7.35 -2.33
N ALA A 101 0.33 -8.05 -1.64
CA ALA A 101 1.77 -7.91 -1.79
C ALA A 101 2.32 -8.37 -3.16
N THR A 102 1.47 -8.86 -4.07
CA THR A 102 1.83 -9.10 -5.48
C THR A 102 1.93 -7.80 -6.29
N PHE A 103 1.54 -6.64 -5.73
CA PHE A 103 1.60 -5.34 -6.42
C PHE A 103 2.96 -5.00 -7.07
N PRO A 104 4.16 -5.43 -6.59
CA PRO A 104 5.42 -5.13 -7.26
C PRO A 104 5.49 -5.67 -8.70
N LEU A 105 4.76 -6.75 -9.02
CA LEU A 105 4.59 -7.23 -10.39
C LEU A 105 3.95 -6.15 -11.26
N PHE A 106 2.83 -5.60 -10.81
CA PHE A 106 2.11 -4.53 -11.50
C PHE A 106 2.92 -3.24 -11.52
N THR A 107 3.63 -2.90 -10.44
CA THR A 107 4.53 -1.74 -10.40
C THR A 107 5.61 -1.83 -11.46
N ALA A 108 6.26 -2.99 -11.64
CA ALA A 108 7.29 -3.16 -12.67
C ALA A 108 6.71 -3.02 -14.09
N LEU A 109 5.52 -3.58 -14.33
CA LEU A 109 4.80 -3.43 -15.59
C LEU A 109 4.48 -1.95 -15.88
N TYR A 110 3.85 -1.26 -14.92
CA TYR A 110 3.48 0.15 -15.06
C TYR A 110 4.71 1.07 -15.13
N ALA A 111 5.79 0.78 -14.42
CA ALA A 111 7.04 1.53 -14.54
C ALA A 111 7.65 1.39 -15.94
N SER A 112 7.56 0.21 -16.56
CA SER A 112 7.98 0.04 -17.95
C SER A 112 7.12 0.84 -18.93
N ILE A 113 5.80 0.88 -18.72
CA ILE A 113 4.87 1.61 -19.60
C ILE A 113 4.99 3.13 -19.43
N PHE A 114 4.91 3.63 -18.19
CA PHE A 114 4.79 5.06 -17.90
C PHE A 114 6.13 5.75 -17.64
N LEU A 115 7.09 5.05 -17.04
CA LEU A 115 8.42 5.60 -16.73
C LEU A 115 9.49 5.14 -17.74
N ARG A 116 9.13 4.27 -18.68
CA ARG A 116 10.05 3.70 -19.69
C ARG A 116 11.23 2.97 -19.07
N GLU A 117 11.04 2.40 -17.87
CA GLU A 117 12.06 1.55 -17.24
C GLU A 117 12.23 0.24 -18.01
N ALA A 118 13.47 -0.18 -18.21
CA ALA A 118 13.76 -1.48 -18.81
C ALA A 118 13.35 -2.62 -17.86
N ILE A 119 12.60 -3.59 -18.37
CA ILE A 119 12.36 -4.84 -17.68
C ILE A 119 13.55 -5.75 -17.96
N THR A 120 14.45 -5.86 -16.99
CA THR A 120 15.60 -6.77 -17.09
C THR A 120 15.20 -8.18 -16.68
N LEU A 121 15.85 -9.19 -17.26
CA LEU A 121 15.68 -10.60 -16.90
C LEU A 121 15.83 -10.85 -15.37
N PRO A 122 16.83 -10.28 -14.68
CA PRO A 122 16.94 -10.41 -13.22
C PRO A 122 15.75 -9.81 -12.45
N ARG A 123 15.24 -8.65 -12.88
CA ARG A 123 14.07 -8.00 -12.25
C ARG A 123 12.83 -8.87 -12.42
N LEU A 124 12.62 -9.42 -13.61
CA LEU A 124 11.50 -10.31 -13.90
C LEU A 124 11.59 -11.61 -13.07
N ALA A 125 12.78 -12.23 -13.01
CA ALA A 125 13.01 -13.41 -12.20
C ALA A 125 12.73 -13.16 -10.71
N GLY A 126 13.19 -12.02 -10.16
CA GLY A 126 12.90 -11.64 -8.78
C GLY A 126 11.40 -11.47 -8.50
N ILE A 127 10.66 -10.85 -9.42
CA ILE A 127 9.21 -10.70 -9.31
C ILE A 127 8.51 -12.07 -9.32
N VAL A 128 8.90 -12.96 -10.23
CA VAL A 128 8.34 -14.33 -10.29
C VAL A 128 8.61 -15.09 -9.00
N LEU A 129 9.82 -14.98 -8.44
CA LEU A 129 10.16 -15.61 -7.16
C LEU A 129 9.34 -15.04 -5.99
N ILE A 130 9.13 -13.72 -5.95
CA ILE A 130 8.26 -13.08 -4.94
C ILE A 130 6.84 -13.63 -5.07
N VAL A 131 6.25 -13.61 -6.27
CA VAL A 131 4.88 -14.08 -6.50
C VAL A 131 4.74 -15.57 -6.17
N ALA A 132 5.71 -16.40 -6.58
CA ALA A 132 5.72 -17.83 -6.25
C ALA A 132 5.78 -18.06 -4.73
N GLY A 133 6.64 -17.32 -4.01
CA GLY A 133 6.69 -17.36 -2.55
C GLY A 133 5.37 -16.97 -1.90
N LEU A 134 4.70 -15.93 -2.39
CA LEU A 134 3.40 -15.49 -1.91
C LEU A 134 2.29 -16.53 -2.16
N ILE A 135 2.33 -17.23 -3.30
CA ILE A 135 1.41 -18.34 -3.60
C ILE A 135 1.65 -19.50 -2.64
N LEU A 136 2.92 -19.87 -2.38
CA LEU A 136 3.26 -20.94 -1.45
C LEU A 136 2.79 -20.64 -0.02
N ILE A 137 2.96 -19.40 0.45
CA ILE A 137 2.44 -18.96 1.76
C ILE A 137 0.91 -19.14 1.84
N ASN A 138 0.21 -18.92 0.73
CA ASN A 138 -1.25 -19.02 0.67
C ASN A 138 -1.78 -20.42 0.35
N TRP A 139 -0.93 -21.37 -0.01
CA TRP A 139 -1.35 -22.67 -0.55
C TRP A 139 -2.32 -23.42 0.37
N ASN A 140 -1.99 -23.52 1.66
CA ASN A 140 -2.84 -24.21 2.65
C ASN A 140 -4.12 -23.42 3.00
N ASN A 141 -4.06 -22.09 2.88
CA ASN A 141 -5.21 -21.23 3.15
C ASN A 141 -6.19 -21.20 1.98
N VAL A 142 -5.78 -21.42 0.73
CA VAL A 142 -6.64 -21.46 -0.47
C VAL A 142 -7.44 -22.76 -0.57
N VAL A 143 -6.90 -23.88 -0.06
CA VAL A 143 -7.50 -25.22 -0.18
C VAL A 143 -8.45 -25.57 0.97
N SER A 144 -8.32 -24.94 2.13
CA SER A 144 -9.27 -25.07 3.24
C SER A 144 -10.33 -23.98 3.16
N LYS A 145 -11.59 -24.37 2.91
CA LYS A 145 -12.73 -23.48 3.20
C LYS A 145 -12.70 -23.17 4.71
N PRO A 146 -12.89 -21.91 5.14
CA PRO A 146 -13.23 -21.66 6.53
C PRO A 146 -14.60 -22.30 6.79
N GLU A 147 -14.64 -23.22 7.74
CA GLU A 147 -15.88 -23.68 8.40
C GLU A 147 -16.52 -22.55 9.22
#